data_AF-H6D6Q5-F1
#
_entry.id   AF-H6D6Q5-F1
#
_cell.length_a   1.000
_cell.length_b   1.000
_cell.length_c   1.000
_cell.angle_alpha   90.00
_cell.angle_beta   90.00
_cell.angle_gamma   90.00
#
_symmetry.space_group_name_H-M   'P 1'
#
loop_
_entity.id
_entity.type
_entity.pdbx_description
1 polymer ?
#
loop_
_entity_poly.entity_id
_entity_poly.type
_entity_poly.pdbx_seq_one_letter_code
_entity_poly.pdbx_strand_id
1 'polypeptide(L)'
;GAPGMPDKNTRHTLMFSATFPDDIQKLAHEFLRDDFLFLTVGRVGGACSDVTQAMIQIDHSEKRDKLMELLSDVPTTKARTLVFVDTKRNADFLATLLSQENLPTTSIHGDRQQREREMALVDFKNGTCPILIATSVAARGLDIPKVEHVINYDLPSEIDEYVHRIGRTGRCGNLGTATS
;
A
#
# COMPACT_ATOMS: atom_id res chain seq x y z
N GLY A 1 17.67 23.76 -3.39
CA GLY A 1 18.73 23.20 -2.56
C GLY A 1 18.38 23.37 -1.09
N ALA A 2 18.25 22.27 -0.34
CA ALA A 2 17.91 22.32 1.07
C ALA A 2 19.07 22.91 1.92
N PRO A 3 18.81 23.75 2.93
CA PRO A 3 19.85 24.37 3.73
C PRO A 3 20.72 23.33 4.45
N GLY A 4 22.05 23.49 4.35
CA GLY A 4 23.03 22.60 5.00
C GLY A 4 23.43 21.36 4.21
N MET A 5 22.89 21.15 3.01
CA MET A 5 23.28 20.02 2.16
C MET A 5 24.51 20.39 1.30
N PRO A 6 25.54 19.54 1.22
CA PRO A 6 26.69 19.77 0.33
C PRO A 6 26.26 19.92 -1.13
N ASP A 7 27.07 20.65 -1.91
CA ASP A 7 26.82 20.86 -3.35
C ASP A 7 26.61 19.51 -4.05
N LYS A 8 25.60 19.45 -4.95
CA LYS A 8 25.19 18.20 -5.62
C LYS A 8 26.34 17.56 -6.43
N ASN A 9 27.31 18.34 -6.87
CA ASN A 9 28.49 17.87 -7.60
C ASN A 9 29.57 17.28 -6.68
N THR A 10 29.51 17.56 -5.38
CA THR A 10 30.49 17.09 -4.38
C THR A 10 29.99 15.91 -3.56
N ARG A 11 28.67 15.69 -3.48
CA ARG A 11 28.06 14.53 -2.83
C ARG A 11 27.66 13.44 -3.83
N HIS A 12 27.51 12.22 -3.33
CA HIS A 12 26.84 11.13 -4.04
C HIS A 12 25.40 11.03 -3.54
N THR A 13 24.45 11.01 -4.47
CA THR A 13 23.02 10.96 -4.14
C THR A 13 22.39 9.81 -4.90
N LEU A 14 21.69 8.95 -4.18
CA LEU A 14 20.89 7.89 -4.77
C LEU A 14 19.41 8.24 -4.56
N MET A 15 18.64 8.16 -5.63
CA MET A 15 17.20 8.39 -5.62
C MET A 15 16.50 7.11 -6.06
N PHE A 16 15.54 6.65 -5.25
CA PHE A 16 14.74 5.47 -5.54
C PHE A 16 13.28 5.89 -5.61
N SER A 17 12.59 5.53 -6.69
CA SER A 17 11.17 5.84 -6.86
C SER A 17 10.46 4.69 -7.56
N ALA A 18 9.23 4.40 -7.13
CA ALA A 18 8.37 3.42 -7.77
C ALA A 18 7.69 3.99 -9.03
N THR A 19 7.37 5.29 -9.02
CA THR A 19 6.84 6.03 -10.18
C THR A 19 7.74 7.21 -10.52
N PHE A 20 7.55 7.83 -11.70
CA PHE A 20 8.39 8.96 -12.14
C PHE A 20 7.58 10.13 -12.72
N PRO A 21 6.59 10.66 -11.99
CA PRO A 21 5.81 11.83 -12.41
C PRO A 21 6.68 13.11 -12.42
N ASP A 22 6.15 14.18 -13.01
CA ASP A 22 6.89 15.44 -13.21
C ASP A 22 7.50 16.01 -11.93
N ASP A 23 6.84 15.88 -10.79
CA ASP A 23 7.38 16.38 -9.51
C ASP A 23 8.58 15.56 -9.03
N ILE A 24 8.60 14.26 -9.28
CA ILE A 24 9.76 13.40 -9.02
C ILE A 24 10.90 13.72 -10.00
N GLN A 25 10.59 14.06 -11.25
CA GLN A 25 11.58 14.52 -12.22
C GLN A 25 12.23 15.85 -11.78
N LYS A 26 11.43 16.81 -11.31
CA LYS A 26 11.94 18.09 -10.76
C LYS A 26 12.85 17.83 -9.56
N LEU A 27 12.47 16.93 -8.66
CA LEU A 27 13.31 16.53 -7.52
C LEU A 27 14.62 15.86 -7.99
N ALA A 28 14.57 15.00 -9.00
CA ALA A 28 15.77 14.41 -9.58
C ALA A 28 16.73 15.49 -10.10
N HIS A 29 16.23 16.48 -10.84
CA HIS A 29 17.04 17.59 -11.34
C HIS A 29 17.59 18.51 -10.23
N GLU A 30 16.82 18.71 -9.16
CA GLU A 30 17.25 19.52 -8.01
C GLU A 30 18.36 18.82 -7.20
N PHE A 31 18.23 17.51 -6.97
CA PHE A 31 19.06 16.78 -6.01
C PHE A 31 20.17 15.94 -6.63
N LEU A 32 20.07 15.54 -7.89
CA LEU A 32 21.08 14.76 -8.61
C LEU A 32 21.97 15.65 -9.48
N ARG A 33 23.16 15.15 -9.82
CA ARG A 33 24.04 15.78 -10.81
C ARG A 33 23.37 15.75 -12.18
N ASP A 34 23.78 16.65 -13.07
CA ASP A 34 23.16 16.76 -14.40
C ASP A 34 23.43 15.53 -15.27
N ASP A 35 24.49 14.77 -14.95
CA ASP A 35 24.91 13.53 -15.62
C ASP A 35 24.50 12.25 -14.86
N PHE A 36 23.41 12.31 -14.07
CA PHE A 36 22.97 11.16 -13.28
C PHE A 36 22.61 9.95 -14.15
N LEU A 37 22.98 8.76 -13.69
CA LEU A 37 22.58 7.51 -14.31
C LEU A 37 21.11 7.21 -13.98
N PHE A 38 20.25 7.18 -15.00
CA PHE A 38 18.86 6.76 -14.85
C PHE A 38 18.73 5.26 -15.15
N LEU A 39 18.37 4.48 -14.12
CA LEU A 39 18.14 3.04 -14.24
C LEU A 39 16.65 2.75 -14.08
N THR A 40 16.11 1.97 -14.99
CA THR A 40 14.72 1.52 -14.97
C THR A 40 14.67 0.00 -14.85
N VAL A 41 13.80 -0.49 -13.98
CA VAL A 41 13.51 -1.92 -13.85
C VAL A 41 12.03 -2.10 -14.17
N GLY A 42 11.73 -2.71 -15.31
CA GLY A 42 10.36 -2.80 -15.84
C GLY A 42 9.90 -1.52 -16.58
N ARG A 43 8.58 -1.27 -16.59
CA ARG A 43 7.99 -0.06 -17.20
C ARG A 43 7.93 1.08 -16.18
N VAL A 44 8.54 2.23 -16.51
CA VAL A 44 8.52 3.43 -15.67
C VAL A 44 7.08 3.90 -15.46
N GLY A 45 6.68 4.11 -14.20
CA GLY A 45 5.31 4.51 -13.83
C GLY A 45 4.28 3.37 -13.93
N GLY A 46 4.68 2.17 -14.34
CA GLY A 46 3.83 0.99 -14.35
C GLY A 46 3.81 0.29 -13.00
N ALA A 47 2.75 -0.47 -12.76
CA ALA A 47 2.70 -1.45 -11.69
C ALA A 47 3.87 -2.45 -11.77
N CYS A 48 4.35 -2.92 -10.62
CA CYS A 48 5.37 -3.98 -10.56
C CYS A 48 4.87 -5.23 -11.28
N SER A 49 5.71 -5.84 -12.14
CA SER A 49 5.38 -7.09 -12.85
C SER A 49 5.10 -8.26 -11.92
N ASP A 50 5.62 -8.20 -10.69
CA ASP A 50 5.45 -9.23 -9.67
C ASP A 50 4.09 -9.13 -8.97
N VAL A 51 3.24 -8.18 -9.37
CA VAL A 51 1.88 -8.00 -8.83
C VAL A 51 0.85 -8.35 -9.90
N THR A 52 0.16 -9.48 -9.69
CA THR A 52 -1.01 -9.87 -10.48
C THR A 52 -2.18 -8.97 -10.12
N GLN A 53 -2.75 -8.27 -11.10
CA GLN A 53 -3.83 -7.31 -10.90
C GLN A 53 -5.15 -7.84 -11.45
N ALA A 54 -6.21 -7.79 -10.64
CA ALA A 54 -7.57 -8.13 -11.03
C ALA A 54 -8.48 -6.91 -10.80
N MET A 55 -9.27 -6.56 -11.82
CA MET A 55 -10.27 -5.49 -11.77
C MET A 55 -11.67 -6.11 -11.77
N ILE A 56 -12.49 -5.77 -10.79
CA ILE A 56 -13.83 -6.32 -10.62
C ILE A 56 -14.84 -5.18 -10.65
N GLN A 57 -15.61 -5.09 -11.73
CA GLN A 57 -16.68 -4.11 -11.86
C GLN A 57 -17.95 -4.62 -11.18
N ILE A 58 -18.34 -3.97 -10.09
CA ILE A 58 -19.54 -4.28 -9.29
C ILE A 58 -20.18 -2.99 -8.77
N ASP A 59 -21.44 -3.08 -8.39
CA ASP A 59 -22.12 -1.96 -7.74
C ASP A 59 -21.61 -1.74 -6.31
N HIS A 60 -21.74 -0.51 -5.81
CA HIS A 60 -21.27 -0.17 -4.46
C HIS A 60 -21.92 -1.04 -3.37
N SER A 61 -23.17 -1.46 -3.56
CA SER A 61 -23.88 -2.34 -2.63
C SER A 61 -23.26 -3.74 -2.55
N GLU A 62 -22.60 -4.20 -3.60
CA GLU A 62 -22.05 -5.55 -3.71
C GLU A 62 -20.61 -5.64 -3.18
N LYS A 63 -19.91 -4.51 -3.04
CA LYS A 63 -18.51 -4.46 -2.59
C LYS A 63 -18.27 -5.22 -1.28
N ARG A 64 -19.21 -5.14 -0.35
CA ARG A 64 -19.11 -5.81 0.96
C ARG A 64 -19.10 -7.33 0.80
N ASP A 65 -20.05 -7.85 0.04
CA ASP A 65 -20.19 -9.29 -0.16
C ASP A 65 -19.02 -9.81 -0.99
N LYS A 66 -18.52 -9.02 -1.96
CA LYS A 66 -17.31 -9.35 -2.69
C LYS A 66 -16.06 -9.34 -1.83
N LEU A 67 -15.93 -8.40 -0.90
CA LEU A 67 -14.82 -8.38 0.07
C LEU A 67 -14.83 -9.65 0.93
N MET A 68 -15.99 -10.08 1.41
CA MET A 68 -16.14 -11.33 2.17
C MET A 68 -15.70 -12.54 1.34
N GLU A 69 -16.11 -12.61 0.07
CA GLU A 69 -15.71 -13.68 -0.85
C GLU A 69 -14.19 -13.72 -1.03
N LEU A 70 -13.55 -12.57 -1.28
CA LEU A 70 -12.09 -12.46 -1.45
C LEU A 70 -11.31 -12.83 -0.18
N LEU A 71 -11.91 -12.66 1.00
CA LEU A 71 -11.29 -12.96 2.29
C LEU A 71 -11.63 -14.36 2.83
N SER A 72 -12.45 -15.13 2.12
CA SER A 72 -12.97 -16.42 2.60
C SER A 72 -11.89 -17.46 2.94
N ASP A 73 -10.76 -17.43 2.24
CA ASP A 73 -9.64 -18.35 2.47
C ASP A 73 -8.65 -17.87 3.54
N VAL A 74 -8.78 -16.62 4.02
CA VAL A 74 -7.85 -16.02 5.00
C VAL A 74 -7.83 -16.77 6.33
N PRO A 75 -8.95 -17.25 6.91
CA PRO A 75 -8.93 -18.06 8.13
C PRO A 75 -8.05 -19.30 8.03
N THR A 76 -8.03 -19.95 6.87
CA THR A 76 -7.30 -21.20 6.62
C THR A 76 -5.84 -20.93 6.27
N THR A 77 -5.60 -19.97 5.38
CA THR A 77 -4.27 -19.67 4.83
C THR A 77 -3.45 -18.76 5.76
N LYS A 78 -4.13 -17.99 6.61
CA LYS A 78 -3.57 -16.84 7.34
C LYS A 78 -2.87 -15.85 6.42
N ALA A 79 -3.33 -15.76 5.18
CA ALA A 79 -2.74 -14.87 4.19
C ALA A 79 -2.89 -13.42 4.65
N ARG A 80 -1.81 -12.66 4.62
CA ARG A 80 -1.81 -11.27 5.08
C ARG A 80 -2.41 -10.36 4.01
N THR A 81 -3.57 -9.78 4.30
CA THR A 81 -4.34 -8.98 3.37
C THR A 81 -4.45 -7.52 3.84
N LEU A 82 -4.04 -6.59 2.97
CA LEU A 82 -4.16 -5.14 3.20
C LEU A 82 -5.32 -4.58 2.37
N VAL A 83 -6.32 -4.04 3.04
CA VAL A 83 -7.52 -3.47 2.40
C VAL A 83 -7.46 -1.94 2.48
N PHE A 84 -7.45 -1.26 1.33
CA PHE A 84 -7.50 0.19 1.25
C PHE A 84 -8.93 0.71 1.12
N VAL A 85 -9.27 1.70 1.94
CA VAL A 85 -10.55 2.43 1.93
C VAL A 85 -10.30 3.94 1.96
N ASP A 86 -11.27 4.72 1.51
CA ASP A 86 -11.09 6.18 1.44
C ASP A 86 -11.32 6.90 2.78
N THR A 87 -12.22 6.37 3.62
CA THR A 87 -12.64 7.05 4.86
C THR A 87 -12.32 6.24 6.10
N LYS A 88 -11.92 6.96 7.17
CA LYS A 88 -11.72 6.39 8.51
C LYS A 88 -12.95 5.69 9.07
N ARG A 89 -14.15 6.23 8.80
CA ARG A 89 -15.42 5.62 9.23
C ARG A 89 -15.62 4.26 8.58
N ASN A 90 -15.34 4.16 7.27
CA ASN A 90 -15.45 2.89 6.56
C ASN A 90 -14.40 1.89 7.04
N ALA A 91 -13.19 2.36 7.38
CA ALA A 91 -12.14 1.51 7.95
C ALA A 91 -12.60 0.81 9.24
N ASP A 92 -13.16 1.57 10.19
CA ASP A 92 -13.65 1.01 11.46
C ASP A 92 -14.90 0.16 11.28
N PHE A 93 -15.83 0.58 10.40
CA PHE A 93 -17.03 -0.18 10.10
C PHE A 93 -16.69 -1.56 9.54
N LEU A 94 -15.85 -1.62 8.49
CA LEU A 94 -15.45 -2.88 7.88
C LEU A 94 -14.63 -3.74 8.85
N ALA A 95 -13.74 -3.16 9.66
CA ALA A 95 -12.96 -3.94 10.63
C ALA A 95 -13.86 -4.60 11.68
N THR A 96 -14.88 -3.88 12.14
CA THR A 96 -15.88 -4.39 13.09
C THR A 96 -16.71 -5.50 12.44
N LEU A 97 -17.22 -5.27 11.23
CA LEU A 97 -18.01 -6.23 10.48
C LEU A 97 -17.25 -7.54 10.25
N LEU A 98 -16.02 -7.46 9.71
CA LEU A 98 -15.20 -8.64 9.44
C LEU A 98 -14.92 -9.42 10.73
N SER A 99 -14.61 -8.71 11.83
CA SER A 99 -14.39 -9.36 13.13
C SER A 99 -15.63 -10.07 13.66
N GLN A 100 -16.83 -9.54 13.42
CA GLN A 100 -18.10 -10.19 13.77
C GLN A 100 -18.36 -11.46 12.95
N GLU A 101 -17.88 -11.50 11.71
CA GLU A 101 -17.94 -12.65 10.81
C GLU A 101 -16.79 -13.65 11.03
N ASN A 102 -16.11 -13.61 12.18
CA ASN A 102 -14.96 -14.45 12.53
C ASN A 102 -13.75 -14.31 11.60
N LEU A 103 -13.57 -13.13 10.99
CA LEU A 103 -12.36 -12.74 10.26
C LEU A 103 -11.56 -11.75 11.10
N PRO A 104 -10.54 -12.21 11.88
CA PRO A 104 -9.79 -11.33 12.77
C PRO A 104 -9.14 -10.17 11.99
N THR A 105 -9.58 -8.95 12.28
CA THR A 105 -9.27 -7.76 11.50
C THR A 105 -8.89 -6.60 12.41
N THR A 106 -7.99 -5.75 11.95
CA THR A 106 -7.65 -4.48 12.61
C THR A 106 -7.66 -3.31 11.62
N SER A 107 -7.66 -2.07 12.10
CA SER A 107 -7.72 -0.86 11.28
C SER A 107 -6.64 0.16 11.61
N ILE A 108 -6.18 0.90 10.59
CA ILE A 108 -5.26 2.03 10.74
C ILE A 108 -5.77 3.24 9.93
N HIS A 109 -6.03 4.34 10.63
CA HIS A 109 -6.43 5.61 10.03
C HIS A 109 -5.91 6.79 10.87
N GLY A 110 -6.06 8.02 10.37
CA GLY A 110 -5.46 9.22 10.99
C GLY A 110 -5.99 9.60 12.38
N ASP A 111 -7.14 9.07 12.79
CA ASP A 111 -7.71 9.29 14.13
C ASP A 111 -7.17 8.30 15.18
N ARG A 112 -6.48 7.23 14.76
CA ARG A 112 -5.86 6.28 15.69
C ARG A 112 -4.64 6.92 16.33
N GLN A 113 -4.51 6.73 17.64
CA GLN A 113 -3.31 7.14 18.36
C GLN A 113 -2.11 6.31 17.89
N GLN A 114 -0.90 6.88 17.98
CA GLN A 114 0.31 6.21 17.53
C GLN A 114 0.49 4.81 18.15
N ARG A 115 0.19 4.67 19.45
CA ARG A 115 0.21 3.38 20.15
C ARG A 115 -0.77 2.35 19.58
N GLU A 116 -1.96 2.79 19.17
CA GLU A 116 -2.96 1.91 18.55
C GLU A 116 -2.51 1.47 17.16
N ARG A 117 -1.91 2.37 16.39
CA ARG A 117 -1.33 2.06 15.07
C ARG A 117 -0.22 1.02 15.20
N GLU A 118 0.68 1.18 16.18
CA GLU A 118 1.75 0.23 16.45
C GLU A 118 1.20 -1.14 16.86
N MET A 119 0.18 -1.18 17.73
CA MET A 119 -0.48 -2.43 18.12
C MET A 119 -1.10 -3.14 16.91
N ALA A 120 -1.85 -2.41 16.08
CA ALA A 120 -2.46 -2.96 14.87
C ALA A 120 -1.43 -3.55 13.90
N LEU A 121 -0.27 -2.89 13.74
CA LEU A 121 0.82 -3.41 12.93
C LEU A 121 1.45 -4.67 13.54
N VAL A 122 1.58 -4.74 14.87
CA VAL A 122 2.08 -5.93 15.56
C VAL A 122 1.12 -7.11 15.37
N ASP A 123 -0.18 -6.89 15.56
CA ASP A 123 -1.21 -7.92 15.39
C ASP A 123 -1.26 -8.43 13.94
N PHE A 124 -1.14 -7.52 12.97
CA PHE A 124 -1.06 -7.86 11.56
C PHE A 124 0.21 -8.65 11.22
N LYS A 125 1.36 -8.20 11.72
CA LYS A 125 2.66 -8.85 11.48
C LYS A 125 2.72 -10.26 12.08
N ASN A 126 2.14 -10.45 13.26
CA ASN A 126 2.09 -11.73 13.95
C ASN A 126 1.00 -12.67 13.41
N GLY A 127 0.10 -12.16 12.56
CA GLY A 127 -1.03 -12.92 12.03
C GLY A 127 -2.16 -13.14 13.05
N THR A 128 -2.17 -12.41 14.16
CA THR A 128 -3.30 -12.36 15.10
C THR A 128 -4.52 -11.78 14.39
N CYS A 129 -4.31 -10.70 13.63
CA CYS A 129 -5.29 -10.10 12.73
C CYS A 129 -4.71 -10.11 11.31
N PRO A 130 -4.88 -11.18 10.51
CA PRO A 130 -4.28 -11.27 9.16
C PRO A 130 -4.86 -10.26 8.16
N ILE A 131 -5.91 -9.52 8.54
CA ILE A 131 -6.53 -8.48 7.71
C ILE A 131 -6.29 -7.11 8.35
N LEU A 132 -5.72 -6.19 7.58
CA LEU A 132 -5.52 -4.80 7.98
C LEU A 132 -6.29 -3.89 7.03
N ILE A 133 -7.22 -3.11 7.56
CA ILE A 133 -7.93 -2.07 6.78
C ILE A 133 -7.27 -0.72 7.03
N ALA A 134 -6.91 0.00 5.98
CA ALA A 134 -6.21 1.27 6.10
C ALA A 134 -6.70 2.33 5.13
N THR A 135 -6.62 3.59 5.55
CA THR A 135 -6.66 4.71 4.61
C THR A 135 -5.26 4.96 4.04
N SER A 136 -5.17 5.43 2.79
CA SER A 136 -3.88 5.68 2.13
C SER A 136 -2.95 6.59 2.93
N VAL A 137 -3.50 7.66 3.49
CA VAL A 137 -2.73 8.62 4.29
C VAL A 137 -2.10 7.94 5.50
N ALA A 138 -2.85 7.07 6.17
CA ALA A 138 -2.37 6.41 7.37
C ALA A 138 -1.40 5.26 7.09
N ALA A 139 -1.44 4.67 5.89
CA ALA A 139 -0.51 3.64 5.46
C ALA A 139 0.83 4.20 4.92
N ARG A 140 0.88 5.49 4.53
CA ARG A 140 2.13 6.12 4.10
C ARG A 140 3.13 6.17 5.25
N GLY A 141 4.38 5.80 4.95
CA GLY A 141 5.47 5.76 5.94
C GLY A 141 5.43 4.58 6.92
N LEU A 142 4.41 3.70 6.85
CA LEU A 142 4.40 2.48 7.64
C LEU A 142 5.16 1.37 6.91
N ASP A 143 6.05 0.70 7.63
CA ASP A 143 6.66 -0.55 7.20
C ASP A 143 5.68 -1.69 7.44
N ILE A 144 4.98 -2.09 6.39
CA ILE A 144 4.02 -3.22 6.39
C ILE A 144 4.68 -4.36 5.61
N PRO A 145 5.47 -5.22 6.27
CA PRO A 145 6.19 -6.30 5.59
C PRO A 145 5.25 -7.47 5.27
N LYS A 146 5.48 -8.10 4.11
CA LYS A 146 4.89 -9.40 3.71
C LYS A 146 3.36 -9.40 3.54
N VAL A 147 2.82 -8.39 2.87
CA VAL A 147 1.44 -8.45 2.35
C VAL A 147 1.41 -9.39 1.15
N GLU A 148 0.50 -10.34 1.13
CA GLU A 148 0.30 -11.27 0.00
C GLU A 148 -0.79 -10.75 -0.94
N HIS A 149 -1.86 -10.19 -0.36
CA HIS A 149 -2.97 -9.63 -1.11
C HIS A 149 -3.23 -8.17 -0.74
N VAL A 150 -3.25 -7.30 -1.74
CA VAL A 150 -3.75 -5.92 -1.60
C VAL A 150 -5.15 -5.85 -2.19
N ILE A 151 -6.10 -5.30 -1.46
CA ILE A 151 -7.46 -5.06 -1.95
C ILE A 151 -7.70 -3.55 -1.94
N ASN A 152 -7.95 -2.94 -3.08
CA ASN A 152 -8.48 -1.59 -3.15
C ASN A 152 -10.01 -1.66 -3.05
N TYR A 153 -10.55 -1.62 -1.84
CA TYR A 153 -12.01 -1.59 -1.66
C TYR A 153 -12.60 -0.32 -2.28
N ASP A 154 -11.90 0.80 -2.09
CA ASP A 154 -12.13 2.06 -2.80
C ASP A 154 -10.94 2.36 -3.70
N LEU A 155 -11.17 2.56 -5.00
CA LEU A 155 -10.12 2.91 -5.95
C LEU A 155 -9.62 4.33 -5.67
N PRO A 156 -8.30 4.58 -5.66
CA PRO A 156 -7.78 5.94 -5.55
C PRO A 156 -8.11 6.75 -6.81
N SER A 157 -8.25 8.07 -6.66
CA SER A 157 -8.45 8.98 -7.79
C SER A 157 -7.21 9.14 -8.67
N GLU A 158 -6.02 8.94 -8.09
CA GLU A 158 -4.74 9.14 -8.77
C GLU A 158 -4.01 7.80 -9.02
N ILE A 159 -3.47 7.64 -10.23
CA ILE A 159 -2.75 6.42 -10.63
C ILE A 159 -1.47 6.19 -9.82
N ASP A 160 -0.76 7.25 -9.45
CA ASP A 160 0.44 7.13 -8.60
C ASP A 160 0.09 6.54 -7.23
N GLU A 161 -1.07 6.90 -6.68
CA GLU A 161 -1.53 6.30 -5.44
C GLU A 161 -1.90 4.83 -5.63
N TYR A 162 -2.56 4.47 -6.73
CA TYR A 162 -2.83 3.07 -7.07
C TYR A 162 -1.54 2.24 -7.10
N VAL A 163 -0.51 2.70 -7.82
CA VAL A 163 0.78 2.02 -7.93
C VAL A 163 1.44 1.87 -6.55
N HIS A 164 1.38 2.91 -5.70
CA HIS A 164 1.90 2.85 -4.33
C HIS A 164 1.13 1.88 -3.42
N ARG A 165 -0.20 1.74 -3.60
CA ARG A 165 -1.04 0.81 -2.84
C ARG A 165 -0.71 -0.63 -3.21
N ILE A 166 -0.70 -0.97 -4.50
CA ILE A 166 -0.43 -2.34 -4.95
C ILE A 166 1.03 -2.75 -4.75
N GLY A 167 1.97 -1.79 -4.73
CA GLY A 167 3.39 -2.03 -4.39
C GLY A 167 3.65 -2.41 -2.93
N ARG A 168 2.60 -2.61 -2.13
CA ARG A 168 2.68 -3.20 -0.78
C ARG A 168 2.81 -4.72 -0.83
N THR A 169 2.42 -5.36 -1.93
CA THR A 169 2.65 -6.79 -2.21
C THR A 169 3.70 -6.95 -3.33
N GLY A 170 4.04 -8.20 -3.69
CA GLY A 170 4.91 -8.52 -4.82
C GLY A 170 6.37 -8.07 -4.63
N ARG A 171 6.97 -8.42 -3.49
CA ARG A 171 8.35 -8.01 -3.13
C ARG A 171 9.28 -9.22 -2.99
N CYS A 172 10.57 -8.99 -3.32
CA CYS A 172 11.68 -9.93 -3.10
C CYS A 172 11.48 -11.31 -3.77
N GLY A 173 10.95 -11.34 -4.99
CA GLY A 173 10.77 -12.58 -5.77
C GLY A 173 9.51 -13.37 -5.44
N ASN A 174 8.68 -12.89 -4.50
CA ASN A 174 7.34 -13.45 -4.28
C ASN A 174 6.33 -12.73 -5.16
N LEU A 175 5.46 -13.48 -5.82
CA LEU A 175 4.31 -12.93 -6.52
C LEU A 175 3.30 -12.38 -5.50
N GLY A 176 2.75 -11.21 -5.80
CA GLY A 176 1.68 -10.58 -5.06
C GLY A 176 0.39 -10.54 -5.86
N THR A 177 -0.73 -10.43 -5.18
CA THR A 177 -2.04 -10.21 -5.81
C THR A 177 -2.59 -8.85 -5.40
N ALA A 178 -3.16 -8.13 -6.35
CA ALA A 178 -3.93 -6.92 -6.12
C ALA A 178 -5.31 -7.04 -6.76
N THR A 179 -6.37 -6.89 -5.97
CA THR A 179 -7.76 -6.83 -6.47
C THR A 179 -8.31 -5.44 -6.26
N SER A 180 -9.02 -4.90 -7.25
CA SER A 180 -9.67 -3.58 -7.16
C SER A 180 -11.08 -3.63 -7.70
#